data_AF-A0AAN6W7W0-F1
#
_entry.id   AF-A0AAN6W7W0-F1
#
_cell.length_a   1.000
_cell.length_b   1.000
_cell.length_c   1.000
_cell.angle_alpha   90.00
_cell.angle_beta   90.00
_cell.angle_gamma   90.00
#
_symmetry.space_group_name_H-M   'P 1'
#
loop_
_entity.id
_entity.type
_entity.pdbx_description
1 polymer ?
#
loop_
_entity_poly.entity_id
_entity_poly.type
_entity_poly.pdbx_seq_one_letter_code
_entity_poly.pdbx_strand_id
1 'polypeptide(L)'
;MLAGALLSTTQSTWTREQCVIAWKNLDASSQRQWGLELDGLCDLLGRPWFRAVWILQEVVKSQDAIVCSGKKSVSARLFKPVISYGDEPGAPLPRNPGHDAGTLSRNWDLYMLLDNFGGSEATVEKDPIYALLGLSLDAVHTTQPDYQMSEEGIIQTVFPFLFYMHPNRHKFSKLLRELCSRLKFFNKLVLETAAMGEIHGDTVITFNLQRRPCLDISERTIQAAARDKRKRIMIIEVILDKL
;
A
#
# COMPACT_ATOMS: atom_id res chain seq x y z
N MET A 1 -4.41 21.14 -29.46
CA MET A 1 -5.26 21.84 -28.48
C MET A 1 -6.34 20.86 -28.05
N LEU A 2 -6.11 20.12 -26.96
CA LEU A 2 -7.12 19.34 -26.25
C LEU A 2 -6.59 19.09 -24.82
N ALA A 3 -7.45 19.45 -23.87
CA ALA A 3 -7.38 19.39 -22.40
C ALA A 3 -6.37 18.38 -21.81
N GLY A 4 -5.54 18.74 -20.82
CA GLY A 4 -5.89 19.57 -19.67
C GLY A 4 -6.66 18.80 -18.61
N ALA A 5 -6.34 17.52 -18.39
CA ALA A 5 -6.76 16.80 -17.19
C ALA A 5 -5.61 16.87 -16.17
N LEU A 6 -5.62 17.95 -15.38
CA LEU A 6 -4.92 17.97 -14.10
C LEU A 6 -5.48 16.81 -13.28
N LEU A 7 -4.70 15.73 -13.16
CA LEU A 7 -4.93 14.68 -12.18
C LEU A 7 -4.92 15.37 -10.81
N SER A 8 -6.11 15.57 -10.24
CA SER A 8 -6.25 15.94 -8.85
C SER A 8 -5.63 14.82 -8.03
N THR A 9 -4.39 15.02 -7.60
CA THR A 9 -3.84 14.36 -6.43
C THR A 9 -4.73 14.73 -5.27
N THR A 10 -5.76 13.92 -5.01
CA THR A 10 -6.48 13.98 -3.75
C THR A 10 -5.52 13.47 -2.68
N GLN A 11 -4.68 14.37 -2.19
CA GLN A 11 -4.08 14.27 -0.86
C GLN A 11 -5.25 13.99 0.09
N SER A 12 -5.34 12.79 0.64
CA SER A 12 -6.42 12.46 1.56
C SER A 12 -6.13 13.15 2.90
N THR A 13 -6.59 14.39 3.03
CA THR A 13 -6.87 14.96 4.35
C THR A 13 -7.97 14.11 4.99
N TRP A 14 -7.82 13.75 6.26
CA TRP A 14 -8.90 13.10 7.01
C TRP A 14 -10.17 13.93 6.84
N THR A 15 -11.24 13.33 6.30
CA THR A 15 -12.50 14.04 6.16
C THR A 15 -13.16 14.17 7.54
N ARG A 16 -14.06 15.14 7.67
CA ARG A 16 -14.81 15.30 8.91
C ARG A 16 -15.60 14.03 9.25
N GLU A 17 -16.14 13.33 8.24
CA GLU A 17 -16.81 12.05 8.44
C GLU A 17 -15.86 10.99 9.01
N GLN A 18 -14.64 10.88 8.47
CA GLN A 18 -13.63 9.93 8.96
C GLN A 18 -13.24 10.23 10.42
N CYS A 19 -13.09 11.50 10.79
CA CYS A 19 -12.85 11.87 12.18
C CYS A 19 -14.03 11.53 13.10
N VAL A 20 -15.27 11.78 12.65
CA VAL A 20 -16.48 11.49 13.44
C VAL A 20 -16.58 10.00 13.71
N ILE A 21 -16.27 9.17 12.72
CA ILE A 21 -16.23 7.71 12.87
C ILE A 21 -15.13 7.30 13.86
N ALA A 22 -13.93 7.83 13.71
CA ALA A 22 -12.82 7.60 14.63
C ALA A 22 -13.16 7.98 16.09
N TRP A 23 -13.81 9.12 16.28
CA TRP A 23 -14.20 9.66 17.59
C TRP A 23 -15.31 8.86 18.27
N LYS A 24 -16.34 8.43 17.53
CA LYS A 24 -17.40 7.58 18.06
C LYS A 24 -16.88 6.27 18.66
N ASN A 25 -15.76 5.77 18.14
CA ASN A 25 -15.10 4.55 18.63
C ASN A 25 -14.16 4.79 19.83
N LEU A 26 -13.70 6.04 20.04
CA LEU A 26 -12.94 6.45 21.24
C LEU A 26 -13.83 6.51 22.48
N ASP A 27 -15.09 6.90 22.33
CA ASP A 27 -15.99 7.22 23.45
C ASP A 27 -17.28 6.40 23.41
N ALA A 28 -17.16 5.08 23.58
CA ALA A 28 -18.30 4.18 23.75
C ALA A 28 -19.10 4.44 25.04
N SER A 29 -18.79 5.48 25.83
CA SER A 29 -19.29 5.59 27.20
C SER A 29 -19.62 6.98 27.75
N SER A 30 -19.50 8.10 27.03
CA SER A 30 -19.90 9.37 27.66
C SER A 30 -20.48 10.48 26.77
N GLN A 31 -21.54 11.06 27.33
CA GLN A 31 -22.40 12.13 26.84
C GLN A 31 -21.71 13.50 26.95
N ARG A 32 -20.44 13.63 26.52
CA ARG A 32 -19.72 14.93 26.53
C ARG A 32 -20.03 15.73 25.27
N GLN A 33 -19.98 17.06 25.34
CA GLN A 33 -20.21 17.93 24.18
C GLN A 33 -19.22 17.61 23.04
N TRP A 34 -19.75 17.30 21.86
CA TRP A 34 -19.05 16.63 20.76
C TRP A 34 -18.21 17.54 19.84
N GLY A 35 -18.14 18.85 20.10
CA GLY A 35 -17.61 19.82 19.14
C GLY A 35 -16.08 19.93 19.15
N LEU A 36 -15.54 20.43 20.26
CA LEU A 36 -14.16 20.92 20.32
C LEU A 36 -13.11 19.80 20.29
N GLU A 37 -13.39 18.68 20.95
CA GLU A 37 -12.46 17.57 21.02
C GLU A 37 -12.39 16.77 19.70
N LEU A 38 -13.53 16.62 19.02
CA LEU A 38 -13.58 16.05 17.67
C LEU A 38 -12.84 16.92 16.66
N ASP A 39 -13.10 18.24 16.67
CA ASP A 39 -12.41 19.20 15.81
C ASP A 39 -10.90 19.19 16.12
N GLY A 40 -10.53 19.12 17.41
CA GLY A 40 -9.13 18.98 17.84
C GLY A 40 -8.46 17.68 17.39
N LEU A 41 -9.19 16.56 17.36
CA LEU A 41 -8.68 15.30 16.81
C LEU A 41 -8.49 15.38 15.30
N CYS A 42 -9.44 15.96 14.56
CA CYS A 42 -9.29 16.22 13.13
C CYS A 42 -8.07 17.09 12.85
N ASP A 43 -7.91 18.18 13.60
CA ASP A 43 -6.79 19.11 13.45
C ASP A 43 -5.44 18.45 13.75
N LEU A 44 -5.42 17.46 14.66
CA LEU A 44 -4.23 16.69 14.97
C LEU A 44 -3.91 15.69 13.86
N LEU A 45 -4.87 14.85 13.46
CA LEU A 45 -4.70 13.80 12.43
C LEU A 45 -4.53 14.40 11.01
N GLY A 46 -5.01 15.63 10.79
CA GLY A 46 -4.81 16.40 9.58
C GLY A 46 -3.42 17.01 9.44
N ARG A 47 -2.50 16.80 10.39
CA ARG A 47 -1.12 17.31 10.29
C ARG A 47 -0.28 16.45 9.34
N PRO A 48 0.67 17.05 8.59
CA PRO A 48 1.53 16.31 7.66
C PRO A 48 2.27 15.12 8.30
N TRP A 49 2.63 15.22 9.58
CA TRP A 49 3.29 14.14 10.30
C TRP A 49 2.50 12.82 10.25
N PHE A 50 1.16 12.88 10.40
CA PHE A 50 0.30 11.68 10.33
C PHE A 50 0.11 11.13 8.92
N ARG A 51 0.50 11.86 7.88
CA ARG A 51 0.41 11.43 6.49
C ARG A 51 1.74 10.94 5.92
N ALA A 52 2.84 11.17 6.64
CA ALA A 52 4.17 10.82 6.20
C ALA A 52 4.37 9.30 6.21
N VAL A 53 4.88 8.73 5.13
CA VAL A 53 5.08 7.27 5.02
C VAL A 53 6.00 6.69 6.12
N TRP A 54 6.96 7.47 6.62
CA TRP A 54 7.88 7.08 7.68
C TRP A 54 7.18 6.78 9.02
N ILE A 55 6.02 7.38 9.27
CA ILE A 55 5.26 7.13 10.51
C ILE A 55 4.87 5.65 10.64
N LEU A 56 4.70 4.95 9.51
CA LEU A 56 4.37 3.52 9.51
C LEU A 56 5.48 2.70 10.16
N GLN A 57 6.74 3.02 9.86
CA GLN A 57 7.87 2.34 10.49
C GLN A 57 7.93 2.61 11.98
N GLU A 58 7.76 3.87 12.36
CA GLU A 58 7.82 4.30 13.75
C GLU A 58 6.74 3.62 14.58
N VAL A 59 5.50 3.60 14.09
CA VAL A 59 4.35 3.00 14.79
C VAL A 59 4.49 1.48 14.85
N VAL A 60 4.77 0.82 13.71
CA VAL A 60 4.82 -0.66 13.65
C VAL A 60 5.98 -1.24 14.44
N LYS A 61 7.13 -0.57 14.50
CA LYS A 61 8.31 -1.03 15.26
C LYS A 61 8.29 -0.63 16.73
N SER A 62 7.38 0.26 17.14
CA SER A 62 7.30 0.72 18.53
C SER A 62 6.65 -0.31 19.44
N GLN A 63 7.17 -0.45 20.66
CA GLN A 63 6.51 -1.21 21.74
C GLN A 63 5.58 -0.32 22.56
N ASP A 64 5.89 0.97 22.65
CA ASP A 64 5.06 2.00 23.26
C ASP A 64 5.31 3.32 22.53
N ALA A 65 4.32 4.21 22.53
CA ALA A 65 4.39 5.46 21.80
C ALA A 65 3.69 6.60 22.57
N ILE A 66 4.21 7.81 22.38
CA ILE A 66 3.63 9.05 22.89
C ILE A 66 3.35 9.98 21.72
N VAL A 67 2.17 10.60 21.71
CA VAL A 67 1.81 11.62 20.73
C VAL A 67 2.08 12.98 21.35
N CYS A 68 2.95 13.76 20.73
CA CYS A 68 3.33 15.09 21.19
C CYS A 68 2.75 16.16 20.26
N SER A 69 2.14 17.20 20.83
CA SER A 69 1.67 18.38 20.10
C SER A 69 2.07 19.64 20.88
N GLY A 70 3.12 20.31 20.40
CA GLY A 70 3.72 21.45 21.10
C GLY A 70 4.24 21.04 22.49
N LYS A 71 3.70 21.66 23.56
CA LYS A 71 4.08 21.38 24.96
C LYS A 71 3.24 20.27 25.62
N LYS A 72 2.34 19.64 24.87
CA LYS A 72 1.43 18.60 25.38
C LYS A 72 1.84 17.24 24.84
N SER A 73 1.70 16.22 25.66
CA SER A 73 1.94 14.83 25.28
C SER A 73 0.86 13.94 25.89
N VAL A 74 0.50 12.89 25.16
CA VAL A 74 -0.44 11.87 25.59
C VAL A 74 0.04 10.49 25.15
N SER A 75 -0.37 9.44 25.85
CA SER A 75 -0.07 8.08 25.41
C SER A 75 -0.77 7.78 24.08
N ALA A 76 -0.04 7.19 23.12
CA ALA A 76 -0.60 6.76 21.85
C ALA A 76 -1.69 5.67 22.01
N ARG A 77 -1.74 4.99 23.16
CA ARG A 77 -2.77 4.00 23.50
C ARG A 77 -4.18 4.59 23.46
N LEU A 78 -4.32 5.89 23.71
CA LEU A 78 -5.60 6.59 23.56
C LEU A 78 -6.13 6.49 22.12
N PHE A 79 -5.26 6.45 21.11
CA PHE A 79 -5.65 6.40 19.70
C PHE A 79 -5.91 4.99 19.17
N LYS A 80 -5.71 3.94 19.96
CA LYS A 80 -5.91 2.54 19.54
C LYS A 80 -7.30 2.26 18.91
N PRO A 81 -8.42 2.81 19.42
CA PRO A 81 -9.75 2.63 18.81
C PRO A 81 -9.87 3.30 17.43
N VAL A 82 -9.25 4.47 17.24
CA VAL A 82 -9.20 5.20 15.96
C VAL A 82 -8.50 4.38 14.88
N ILE A 83 -7.42 3.70 15.27
CA ILE A 83 -6.55 2.98 14.35
C ILE A 83 -7.10 1.58 14.00
N SER A 84 -8.09 1.09 14.77
CA SER A 84 -8.69 -0.23 14.55
C SER A 84 -9.76 -0.27 13.44
N TYR A 85 -10.19 0.88 12.90
CA TYR A 85 -11.23 0.98 11.87
C TYR A 85 -10.72 1.48 10.50
N GLY A 86 -9.40 1.43 10.25
CA GLY A 86 -8.79 1.78 8.96
C GLY A 86 -9.10 0.78 7.83
N ASP A 87 -10.36 0.36 7.68
CA ASP A 87 -10.83 -0.47 6.56
C ASP A 87 -11.21 0.37 5.32
N GLU A 88 -11.10 1.70 5.40
CA GLU A 88 -11.25 2.62 4.27
C GLU A 88 -9.92 2.74 3.49
N PRO A 89 -9.92 2.53 2.15
CA PRO A 89 -8.75 2.75 1.31
C PRO A 89 -8.20 4.18 1.48
N GLY A 90 -6.93 4.31 1.85
CA GLY A 90 -6.26 5.61 1.99
C GLY A 90 -6.26 6.22 3.40
N ALA A 91 -6.63 5.46 4.44
CA ALA A 91 -6.38 5.84 5.83
C ALA A 91 -4.85 5.83 6.12
N PRO A 92 -4.26 6.92 6.64
CA PRO A 92 -2.81 7.03 6.85
C PRO A 92 -2.24 6.11 7.94
N LEU A 93 -3.09 5.52 8.78
CA LEU A 93 -2.68 4.72 9.93
C LEU A 93 -3.03 3.24 9.70
N PRO A 94 -2.09 2.31 9.98
CA PRO A 94 -2.27 0.90 9.68
C PRO A 94 -3.33 0.27 10.58
N ARG A 95 -4.07 -0.73 10.08
CA ARG A 95 -4.97 -1.61 10.84
C ARG A 95 -4.38 -1.96 12.23
N ASN A 96 -5.01 -1.51 13.31
CA ASN A 96 -4.88 -1.94 14.73
C ASN A 96 -3.43 -2.11 15.32
N PRO A 97 -2.76 -1.09 15.90
CA PRO A 97 -1.39 -1.20 16.38
C PRO A 97 -1.27 -1.88 17.75
N GLY A 98 -2.38 -2.17 18.42
CA GLY A 98 -2.36 -2.24 19.88
C GLY A 98 -2.66 -3.59 20.50
N HIS A 99 -3.18 -4.57 19.77
CA HIS A 99 -3.45 -5.89 20.36
C HIS A 99 -2.45 -6.94 19.91
N ASP A 100 -1.98 -6.90 18.66
CA ASP A 100 -1.01 -7.85 18.12
C ASP A 100 -0.13 -7.23 17.02
N ALA A 101 0.80 -6.34 17.39
CA ALA A 101 1.86 -5.90 16.46
C ALA A 101 2.58 -7.12 15.81
N GLY A 102 2.60 -8.26 16.51
CA GLY A 102 3.11 -9.54 16.01
C GLY A 102 2.22 -10.27 14.99
N THR A 103 0.92 -9.95 14.86
CA THR A 103 0.02 -10.58 13.87
C THR A 103 -0.08 -9.74 12.58
N LEU A 104 -0.02 -8.41 12.68
CA LEU A 104 -0.05 -7.52 11.50
C LEU A 104 1.27 -7.51 10.74
N SER A 105 2.40 -7.55 11.45
CA SER A 105 3.71 -7.67 10.83
C SER A 105 3.90 -8.99 10.08
N ARG A 106 3.13 -10.06 10.40
CA ARG A 106 3.42 -11.41 9.90
C ARG A 106 3.10 -11.67 8.43
N ASN A 107 2.28 -10.84 7.78
CA ASN A 107 1.77 -11.13 6.44
C ASN A 107 1.88 -9.96 5.43
N TRP A 108 2.59 -8.88 5.74
CA TRP A 108 2.71 -7.76 4.80
C TRP A 108 3.84 -7.98 3.81
N ASP A 109 3.47 -8.29 2.58
CA ASP A 109 4.40 -8.23 1.45
C ASP A 109 4.55 -6.79 0.95
N LEU A 110 5.66 -6.53 0.24
CA LEU A 110 5.96 -5.18 -0.28
C LEU A 110 4.86 -4.67 -1.22
N TYR A 111 4.21 -5.56 -1.97
CA TYR A 111 3.17 -5.16 -2.91
C TYR A 111 1.95 -4.62 -2.18
N MET A 112 1.47 -5.34 -1.16
CA MET A 112 0.35 -4.91 -0.33
C MET A 112 0.66 -3.59 0.37
N LEU A 113 1.89 -3.44 0.87
CA LEU A 113 2.33 -2.20 1.48
C LEU A 113 2.29 -1.04 0.48
N LEU A 114 2.78 -1.24 -0.74
CA LEU A 114 2.74 -0.20 -1.77
C LEU A 114 1.33 0.09 -2.29
N ASP A 115 0.44 -0.91 -2.37
CA ASP A 115 -0.94 -0.71 -2.80
C ASP A 115 -1.74 0.10 -1.76
N ASN A 116 -1.48 -0.11 -0.48
CA ASN A 116 -2.18 0.59 0.60
C ASN A 116 -1.53 1.94 0.98
N PHE A 117 -0.21 2.04 0.92
CA PHE A 117 0.55 3.17 1.49
C PHE A 117 1.55 3.81 0.52
N GLY A 118 1.65 3.35 -0.73
CA GLY A 118 2.56 3.92 -1.72
C GLY A 118 2.22 5.36 -2.13
N GLY A 119 1.01 5.83 -1.80
CA GLY A 119 0.55 7.20 -2.00
C GLY A 119 0.71 8.13 -0.79
N SER A 120 1.27 7.63 0.33
CA SER A 120 1.51 8.43 1.54
C SER A 120 2.46 9.60 1.27
N GLU A 121 2.36 10.66 2.08
CA GLU A 121 3.22 11.82 1.92
C GLU A 121 4.68 11.46 2.16
N ALA A 122 5.54 12.03 1.32
CA ALA A 122 6.96 11.81 1.34
C ALA A 122 7.67 13.10 0.95
N THR A 123 8.73 13.43 1.67
CA THR A 123 9.59 14.57 1.33
C THR A 123 10.48 14.21 0.14
N VAL A 124 10.91 12.95 0.06
CA VAL A 124 11.72 12.43 -1.05
C VAL A 124 10.92 11.38 -1.80
N GLU A 125 10.92 11.44 -3.14
CA GLU A 125 10.16 10.50 -3.99
C GLU A 125 10.49 9.02 -3.76
N LYS A 126 11.66 8.72 -3.19
CA LYS A 126 12.13 7.36 -2.87
C LYS A 126 11.63 6.85 -1.52
N ASP A 127 11.17 7.74 -0.65
CA ASP A 127 10.77 7.40 0.72
C ASP A 127 9.63 6.39 0.76
N PRO A 128 8.59 6.43 -0.08
CA PRO A 128 7.55 5.41 -0.02
C PRO A 128 8.10 4.00 -0.23
N ILE A 129 9.04 3.84 -1.16
CA ILE A 129 9.66 2.54 -1.43
C ILE A 129 10.53 2.11 -0.25
N TYR A 130 11.43 2.98 0.23
CA TYR A 130 12.37 2.62 1.29
C TYR A 130 11.71 2.46 2.67
N ALA A 131 10.71 3.28 2.98
CA ALA A 131 9.93 3.16 4.20
C ALA A 131 9.14 1.83 4.22
N LEU A 132 8.59 1.41 3.09
CA LEU A 132 7.79 0.18 3.03
C LEU A 132 8.66 -1.07 2.88
N LEU A 133 9.83 -0.99 2.23
CA LEU A 133 10.82 -2.06 2.22
C LEU A 133 11.23 -2.47 3.64
N GLY A 134 11.44 -1.49 4.53
CA GLY A 134 11.81 -1.75 5.92
C GLY A 134 10.69 -2.35 6.80
N LEU A 135 9.50 -2.56 6.24
CA LEU A 135 8.33 -3.20 6.89
C LEU A 135 7.93 -4.52 6.22
N SER A 136 8.32 -4.71 4.96
CA SER A 136 8.01 -5.91 4.19
C SER A 136 8.81 -7.10 4.70
N LEU A 137 8.12 -8.22 4.94
CA LEU A 137 8.78 -9.47 5.34
C LEU A 137 9.49 -10.16 4.17
N ASP A 138 8.95 -10.03 2.97
CA ASP A 138 9.52 -10.65 1.79
C ASP A 138 10.70 -9.88 1.22
N ALA A 139 10.89 -8.63 1.65
CA ALA A 139 11.95 -7.76 1.19
C ALA A 139 13.05 -7.47 2.23
N VAL A 140 13.07 -8.19 3.36
CA VAL A 140 14.05 -8.03 4.45
C VAL A 140 15.51 -8.10 3.96
N HIS A 141 15.76 -8.79 2.85
CA HIS A 141 17.09 -8.96 2.25
C HIS A 141 17.24 -8.33 0.86
N THR A 142 16.24 -7.60 0.36
CA THR A 142 16.23 -7.17 -1.05
C THR A 142 17.21 -6.02 -1.27
N THR A 143 17.18 -4.98 -0.44
CA THR A 143 18.09 -3.81 -0.54
C THR A 143 18.10 -2.97 0.74
N GLN A 144 19.22 -2.27 0.98
CA GLN A 144 19.26 -1.15 1.93
C GLN A 144 18.85 0.15 1.21
N PRO A 145 18.26 1.13 1.91
CA PRO A 145 17.97 2.44 1.33
C PRO A 145 19.23 3.12 0.78
N ASP A 146 19.28 3.33 -0.53
CA ASP A 146 20.37 4.02 -1.22
C ASP A 146 19.84 5.24 -1.98
N TYR A 147 19.90 6.39 -1.32
CA TYR A 147 19.44 7.64 -1.89
C TYR A 147 20.32 8.17 -3.02
N GLN A 148 21.49 7.59 -3.29
CA GLN A 148 22.32 7.92 -4.44
C GLN A 148 21.84 7.22 -5.71
N MET A 149 21.12 6.10 -5.58
CA MET A 149 20.58 5.36 -6.72
C MET A 149 19.52 6.19 -7.46
N SER A 150 19.53 6.17 -8.80
CA SER A 150 18.49 6.83 -9.60
C SER A 150 17.14 6.13 -9.46
N GLU A 151 16.04 6.84 -9.70
CA GLU A 151 14.69 6.24 -9.72
C GLU A 151 14.61 5.06 -10.69
N GLU A 152 15.21 5.18 -11.87
CA GLU A 152 15.30 4.09 -12.84
C GLU A 152 16.02 2.86 -12.26
N GLY A 153 17.14 3.05 -11.55
CA GLY A 153 17.86 1.94 -10.90
C GLY A 153 17.01 1.24 -9.84
N ILE A 154 16.26 2.02 -9.05
CA ILE A 154 15.35 1.49 -8.04
C ILE A 154 14.22 0.70 -8.71
N ILE A 155 13.61 1.22 -9.77
CA ILE A 155 12.56 0.52 -10.54
C ILE A 155 13.11 -0.79 -11.12
N GLN A 156 14.31 -0.78 -11.69
CA GLN A 156 14.95 -1.98 -12.24
C GLN A 156 15.21 -3.05 -11.17
N THR A 157 15.29 -2.66 -9.89
CA THR A 157 15.48 -3.57 -8.76
C THR A 157 14.15 -4.04 -8.17
N VAL A 158 13.22 -3.11 -7.93
CA VAL A 158 11.94 -3.38 -7.24
C VAL A 158 10.92 -4.02 -8.17
N PHE A 159 10.88 -3.65 -9.45
CA PHE A 159 9.88 -4.18 -10.39
C PHE A 159 10.00 -5.70 -10.59
N PRO A 160 11.20 -6.28 -10.85
CA PRO A 160 11.33 -7.74 -10.94
C PRO A 160 10.97 -8.44 -9.65
N PHE A 161 11.27 -7.84 -8.50
CA PHE A 161 10.88 -8.37 -7.20
C PHE A 161 9.35 -8.43 -7.04
N LEU A 162 8.64 -7.37 -7.44
CA LEU A 162 7.18 -7.28 -7.33
C LEU A 162 6.44 -8.17 -8.33
N PHE A 163 6.94 -8.30 -9.56
CA PHE A 163 6.16 -8.88 -10.66
C PHE A 163 6.80 -10.14 -11.28
N TYR A 164 8.00 -10.52 -10.87
CA TYR A 164 8.79 -11.61 -11.45
C TYR A 164 9.08 -11.39 -12.96
N MET A 165 9.18 -10.14 -13.37
CA MET A 165 9.41 -9.72 -14.76
C MET A 165 10.36 -8.52 -14.79
N HIS A 166 11.31 -8.49 -15.73
CA HIS A 166 12.14 -7.29 -15.91
C HIS A 166 11.38 -6.20 -16.70
N PRO A 167 11.37 -4.95 -16.20
CA PRO A 167 10.70 -3.87 -16.90
C PRO A 167 11.47 -3.50 -18.18
N ASN A 168 10.76 -3.41 -19.31
CA ASN A 168 11.32 -2.95 -20.57
C ASN A 168 11.61 -1.44 -20.52
N ARG A 169 12.88 -1.05 -20.61
CA ARG A 169 13.33 0.35 -20.50
C ARG A 169 12.63 1.34 -21.44
N HIS A 170 12.06 0.87 -22.55
CA HIS A 170 11.37 1.71 -23.54
C HIS A 170 9.85 1.79 -23.34
N LYS A 171 9.26 0.85 -22.58
CA LYS A 171 7.80 0.76 -22.37
C LYS A 171 7.35 1.21 -20.99
N PHE A 172 8.26 1.23 -20.01
CA PHE A 172 7.95 1.56 -18.63
C PHE A 172 8.45 2.96 -18.27
N SER A 173 7.63 3.68 -17.51
CA SER A 173 8.02 4.95 -16.92
C SER A 173 9.19 4.80 -15.97
N LYS A 174 10.02 5.84 -15.90
CA LYS A 174 11.19 5.90 -15.03
C LYS A 174 10.89 6.54 -13.67
N LEU A 175 9.61 6.84 -13.39
CA LEU A 175 9.17 7.53 -12.18
C LEU A 175 8.62 6.55 -11.15
N LEU A 176 9.14 6.60 -9.92
CA LEU A 176 8.69 5.76 -8.81
C LEU A 176 7.22 6.00 -8.45
N ARG A 177 6.79 7.26 -8.52
CA ARG A 177 5.39 7.65 -8.31
C ARG A 177 4.43 6.91 -9.24
N GLU A 178 4.85 6.68 -10.49
CA GLU A 178 4.03 5.93 -11.45
C GLU A 178 3.97 4.45 -11.10
N LEU A 179 5.09 3.87 -10.65
CA LEU A 179 5.12 2.49 -10.15
C LEU A 179 4.10 2.31 -9.02
N CYS A 180 4.15 3.17 -7.99
CA CYS A 180 3.25 3.10 -6.83
C CYS A 180 1.77 3.30 -7.21
N SER A 181 1.47 4.27 -8.08
CA SER A 181 0.08 4.58 -8.46
C SER A 181 -0.55 3.60 -9.45
N ARG A 182 0.26 2.79 -10.16
CA ARG A 182 -0.21 1.89 -11.23
C ARG A 182 0.07 0.41 -10.95
N LEU A 183 0.27 0.00 -9.71
CA LEU A 183 0.54 -1.39 -9.33
C LEU A 183 -0.48 -2.39 -9.89
N LYS A 184 -1.77 -2.10 -9.81
CA LYS A 184 -2.85 -2.96 -10.35
C LYS A 184 -2.80 -3.07 -11.87
N PHE A 185 -2.50 -1.96 -12.54
CA PHE A 185 -2.29 -1.93 -13.99
C PHE A 185 -1.11 -2.82 -14.40
N PHE A 186 0.03 -2.71 -13.69
CA PHE A 186 1.21 -3.52 -13.99
C PHE A 186 0.99 -5.01 -13.73
N ASN A 187 0.27 -5.37 -12.66
CA ASN A 187 -0.14 -6.76 -12.43
C ASN A 187 -0.90 -7.34 -13.62
N LYS A 188 -1.92 -6.61 -14.09
CA LYS A 188 -2.71 -7.03 -15.25
C LYS A 188 -1.83 -7.16 -16.50
N LEU A 189 -0.99 -6.17 -16.78
CA LEU A 189 -0.09 -6.17 -17.94
C LEU A 189 0.87 -7.38 -17.90
N VAL A 190 1.48 -7.65 -16.75
CA VAL A 190 2.43 -8.76 -16.56
C VAL A 190 1.73 -10.10 -16.77
N LEU A 191 0.54 -10.29 -16.22
CA LEU A 191 -0.24 -11.52 -16.43
C LEU A 191 -0.70 -11.68 -17.87
N GLU A 192 -1.16 -10.62 -18.54
CA GLU A 192 -1.48 -10.65 -19.97
C GLU A 192 -0.26 -11.08 -20.80
N THR A 193 0.90 -10.46 -20.56
CA THR A 193 2.16 -10.76 -21.24
C THR A 193 2.61 -12.22 -21.02
N ALA A 194 2.49 -12.71 -19.78
CA ALA A 194 2.77 -14.08 -19.40
C ALA A 194 1.83 -15.09 -20.07
N ALA A 195 0.52 -14.78 -20.10
CA ALA A 195 -0.50 -15.61 -20.73
C ALA A 195 -0.27 -15.71 -22.25
N MET A 196 0.09 -14.60 -22.90
CA MET A 196 0.45 -14.56 -24.33
C MET A 196 1.74 -15.33 -24.67
N GLY A 197 2.54 -15.69 -23.67
CA GLY A 197 3.79 -16.45 -23.87
C GLY A 197 4.97 -15.60 -24.32
N GLU A 198 4.90 -14.28 -24.13
CA GLU A 198 5.98 -13.35 -24.47
C GLU A 198 7.14 -13.38 -23.45
N ILE A 199 6.92 -14.01 -22.29
CA ILE A 199 7.88 -14.19 -21.20
C ILE A 199 7.77 -15.61 -20.64
N HIS A 200 8.54 -15.93 -19.59
CA HIS A 200 8.46 -17.19 -18.83
C HIS A 200 7.10 -17.32 -18.11
N GLY A 201 6.05 -17.55 -18.90
CA GLY A 201 4.67 -17.31 -18.51
C GLY A 201 4.23 -18.13 -17.31
N ASP A 202 4.60 -19.40 -17.26
CA ASP A 202 4.19 -20.33 -16.20
C ASP A 202 4.73 -19.89 -14.83
N THR A 203 6.02 -19.53 -14.74
CA THR A 203 6.63 -19.09 -13.48
C THR A 203 6.07 -17.74 -13.03
N VAL A 204 5.87 -16.82 -13.97
CA VAL A 204 5.32 -15.48 -13.67
C VAL A 204 3.87 -15.58 -13.19
N ILE A 205 3.05 -16.39 -13.86
CA ILE A 205 1.65 -16.64 -13.48
C ILE A 205 1.61 -17.28 -12.09
N THR A 206 2.39 -18.34 -11.88
CA THR A 206 2.44 -19.05 -10.59
C THR A 206 2.86 -18.12 -9.46
N PHE A 207 3.95 -17.36 -9.64
CA PHE A 207 4.45 -16.41 -8.64
C PHE A 207 3.40 -15.36 -8.27
N ASN A 208 2.79 -14.70 -9.27
CA ASN A 208 1.86 -13.62 -9.00
C ASN A 208 0.54 -14.14 -8.40
N LEU A 209 0.02 -15.28 -8.86
CA LEU A 209 -1.25 -15.80 -8.36
C LEU A 209 -1.13 -16.46 -6.97
N GLN A 210 -0.01 -17.15 -6.67
CA GLN A 210 0.20 -17.73 -5.33
C GLN A 210 0.36 -16.67 -4.25
N ARG A 211 1.09 -15.59 -4.54
CA ARG A 211 1.31 -14.51 -3.57
C ARG A 211 0.11 -13.57 -3.46
N ARG A 212 -0.73 -13.53 -4.50
CA ARG A 212 -1.89 -12.63 -4.61
C ARG A 212 -3.12 -13.38 -5.10
N PRO A 213 -3.70 -14.27 -4.26
CA PRO A 213 -4.87 -15.04 -4.65
C PRO A 213 -6.03 -14.12 -5.04
N CYS A 214 -6.20 -12.95 -4.43
CA CYS A 214 -7.27 -11.99 -4.74
C CYS A 214 -7.03 -11.09 -5.97
N LEU A 215 -5.99 -11.34 -6.78
CA LEU A 215 -5.63 -10.47 -7.89
C LEU A 215 -6.68 -10.54 -9.01
N ASP A 216 -7.10 -9.37 -9.52
CA ASP A 216 -8.09 -9.27 -10.60
C ASP A 216 -7.52 -9.81 -11.93
N ILE A 217 -8.12 -10.88 -12.43
CA ILE A 217 -7.69 -11.53 -13.67
C ILE A 217 -8.53 -11.00 -14.81
N SER A 218 -7.91 -10.27 -15.72
CA SER A 218 -8.63 -9.65 -16.81
C SER A 218 -9.15 -10.65 -17.84
N GLU A 219 -10.22 -10.29 -18.54
CA GLU A 219 -10.75 -11.08 -19.65
C GLU A 219 -9.68 -11.37 -20.72
N ARG A 220 -8.81 -10.39 -21.01
CA ARG A 220 -7.70 -10.57 -21.95
C ARG A 220 -6.72 -11.65 -21.49
N THR A 221 -6.41 -11.68 -20.19
CA THR A 221 -5.55 -12.72 -19.59
C THR A 221 -6.19 -14.09 -19.74
N ILE A 222 -7.49 -14.21 -19.48
CA ILE A 222 -8.25 -15.46 -19.62
C ILE A 222 -8.25 -15.93 -21.08
N GLN A 223 -8.57 -15.04 -22.02
CA GLN A 223 -8.58 -15.34 -23.45
C GLN A 223 -7.20 -15.74 -23.98
N ALA A 224 -6.14 -15.06 -23.53
CA ALA A 224 -4.77 -15.39 -23.89
C ALA A 224 -4.35 -16.77 -23.35
N ALA A 225 -4.66 -17.04 -22.08
CA ALA A 225 -4.34 -18.31 -21.43
C ALA A 225 -5.14 -19.49 -21.98
N ALA A 226 -6.37 -19.27 -22.47
CA ALA A 226 -7.21 -20.33 -23.04
C ALA A 226 -6.58 -21.06 -24.23
N ARG A 227 -5.62 -20.42 -24.90
CA ARG A 227 -4.87 -20.98 -26.03
C ARG A 227 -3.83 -22.02 -25.60
N ASP A 228 -3.46 -22.04 -24.33
CA ASP A 228 -2.48 -22.98 -23.75
C ASP A 228 -3.15 -23.83 -22.65
N LYS A 229 -3.14 -25.16 -22.81
CA LYS A 229 -3.80 -26.08 -21.87
C LYS A 229 -3.28 -25.93 -20.43
N ARG A 230 -1.97 -25.71 -20.24
CA ARG A 230 -1.37 -25.61 -18.90
C ARG A 230 -1.73 -24.28 -18.25
N LYS A 231 -1.52 -23.17 -18.95
CA LYS A 231 -1.84 -21.82 -18.43
C LYS A 231 -3.32 -21.65 -18.13
N ARG A 232 -4.19 -22.25 -18.96
CA ARG A 232 -5.62 -22.31 -18.72
C ARG A 232 -5.96 -22.99 -17.40
N ILE A 233 -5.37 -24.14 -17.11
CA ILE A 233 -5.60 -24.85 -15.84
C ILE A 233 -5.15 -23.98 -14.66
N MET A 234 -3.93 -23.43 -14.71
CA MET A 234 -3.39 -22.56 -13.65
C MET A 234 -4.32 -21.37 -13.33
N ILE A 235 -4.85 -20.70 -14.35
CA ILE A 235 -5.75 -19.55 -14.16
C ILE A 235 -7.12 -20.00 -13.65
N ILE A 236 -7.66 -21.12 -14.13
CA ILE A 236 -8.96 -21.64 -13.68
C ILE A 236 -8.90 -22.08 -12.22
N GLU A 237 -7.85 -22.78 -11.78
CA GLU A 237 -7.68 -23.21 -10.39
C GLU A 237 -7.79 -22.01 -9.43
N VAL A 238 -7.11 -20.90 -9.76
CA VAL A 238 -7.14 -19.68 -8.96
C VAL A 238 -8.49 -18.96 -9.01
N ILE A 239 -9.23 -19.07 -10.12
CA ILE A 239 -10.60 -18.53 -10.19
C ILE A 239 -11.57 -19.38 -9.36
N LEU A 240 -11.42 -20.71 -9.39
CA LEU A 240 -12.29 -21.62 -8.63
C LEU A 240 -12.06 -21.50 -7.13
N ASP A 241 -10.82 -21.28 -6.69
CA ASP A 241 -10.50 -21.01 -5.27
C ASP A 241 -11.13 -19.71 -4.73
N LYS A 242 -11.72 -18.87 -5.60
CA LYS A 242 -12.42 -17.62 -5.23
C LYS A 242 -13.95 -17.76 -5.11
N LEU A 243 -14.53 -18.88 -5.53
CA LEU A 243 -15.98 -19.13 -5.54
C LEU A 243 -16.43 -19.83 -4.25
#